data_AF-A0A938N3P8-F1
#
_entry.id   AF-A0A938N3P8-F1
#
_cell.length_a   1.000
_cell.length_b   1.000
_cell.length_c   1.000
_cell.angle_alpha   90.00
_cell.angle_beta   90.00
_cell.angle_gamma   90.00
#
_symmetry.space_group_name_H-M   'P 1'
#
loop_
_entity.id
_entity.type
_entity.pdbx_description
1 polymer ?
#
loop_
_entity_poly.entity_id
_entity_poly.type
_entity_poly.pdbx_seq_one_letter_code
_entity_poly.pdbx_strand_id
1 'polypeptide(L)'
;MSRANRYVCCALSLTAVVTASCRQQTPPAVSHVTVAQAASLPADPADAVWDTAPEFIAKLILQDLVEPRLLNPSTVEARIRAITDGRQLAVRIAWADPAQNDLPGAGRFCDACAIQLP
;
A
#
# COMPACT_ATOMS: atom_id res chain seq x y z
N MET A 1 7.01 59.96 11.03
CA MET A 1 7.41 58.54 11.25
C MET A 1 6.19 57.66 10.94
N SER A 2 6.18 57.09 9.73
CA SER A 2 4.96 56.63 9.03
C SER A 2 4.48 55.26 9.49
N ARG A 3 3.21 55.19 9.94
CA ARG A 3 2.47 53.99 10.35
C ARG A 3 2.37 52.92 9.25
N ALA A 4 2.65 53.27 7.99
CA ALA A 4 2.59 52.36 6.84
C ALA A 4 3.60 51.21 6.90
N ASN A 5 4.74 51.40 7.58
CA ASN A 5 5.85 50.42 7.56
C ASN A 5 5.65 49.23 8.53
N ARG A 6 4.69 49.32 9.45
CA ARG A 6 4.37 48.23 10.40
C ARG A 6 3.40 47.20 9.81
N TYR A 7 2.52 47.59 8.90
CA TYR A 7 1.52 46.69 8.31
C TYR A 7 2.09 45.78 7.23
N VAL A 8 3.13 46.22 6.51
CA VAL A 8 3.78 45.44 5.43
C VAL A 8 4.55 44.23 5.99
N CYS A 9 5.26 44.39 7.12
CA CYS A 9 5.92 43.25 7.78
C CYS A 9 4.93 42.26 8.39
N CYS A 10 3.80 42.72 8.96
CA CYS A 10 2.79 41.80 9.48
C CYS A 10 2.06 41.03 8.38
N ALA A 11 1.84 41.64 7.21
CA ALA A 11 1.16 40.99 6.09
C ALA A 11 2.01 39.90 5.42
N LEU A 12 3.34 40.08 5.33
CA LEU A 12 4.24 39.07 4.76
C LEU A 12 4.43 37.84 5.67
N SER A 13 4.35 38.01 6.98
CA SER A 13 4.51 36.89 7.93
C SER A 13 3.30 35.95 7.97
N LEU A 14 2.10 36.45 7.63
CA LEU A 14 0.86 35.68 7.75
C LEU A 14 0.62 34.74 6.54
N THR A 15 1.22 35.04 5.39
CA THR A 15 1.03 34.24 4.17
C THR A 15 1.90 32.97 4.14
N ALA A 16 3.01 32.95 4.86
CA ALA A 16 3.96 31.83 4.85
C ALA A 16 3.54 30.62 5.70
N VAL A 17 2.50 30.75 6.55
CA VAL A 17 2.10 29.68 7.49
C VAL A 17 1.07 28.71 6.89
N VAL A 18 0.36 29.10 5.82
CA VAL A 18 -0.75 28.30 5.28
C VAL A 18 -0.29 27.12 4.41
N THR A 19 0.92 27.15 3.85
CA THR A 19 1.39 26.07 2.95
C THR A 19 2.01 24.88 3.68
N ALA A 20 2.24 24.95 4.99
CA ALA A 20 2.91 23.90 5.76
C ALA A 20 1.99 22.81 6.34
N SER A 21 0.66 22.93 6.16
CA SER A 21 -0.32 22.05 6.84
C SER A 21 -0.91 20.90 6.02
N CYS A 22 -0.54 20.73 4.75
CA CYS A 22 -0.84 19.48 4.04
C CYS A 22 0.19 18.39 4.41
N ARG A 23 0.32 18.05 5.70
CA ARG A 23 0.98 16.78 6.07
C ARG A 23 -0.01 15.67 5.79
N GLN A 24 0.27 14.87 4.75
CA GLN A 24 -0.39 13.58 4.55
C GLN A 24 -0.18 12.77 5.84
N GLN A 25 -1.26 12.51 6.57
CA GLN A 25 -1.19 11.73 7.78
C GLN A 25 -1.02 10.26 7.37
N THR A 26 0.15 9.69 7.61
CA THR A 26 0.37 8.26 7.36
C THR A 26 -0.65 7.47 8.19
N PRO A 27 -1.49 6.62 7.55
CA PRO A 27 -2.44 5.81 8.29
C PRO A 27 -1.73 4.95 9.34
N PRO A 28 -2.34 4.72 10.52
CA PRO A 28 -1.76 3.83 11.51
C PRO A 28 -1.61 2.42 10.93
N ALA A 29 -0.50 1.75 11.26
CA ALA A 29 -0.28 0.38 10.84
C ALA A 29 -1.32 -0.55 11.47
N VAL A 30 -1.95 -1.40 10.65
CA VAL A 30 -2.91 -2.42 11.10
C VAL A 30 -2.18 -3.74 11.39
N SER A 31 -2.66 -4.50 12.38
CA SER A 31 -2.05 -5.78 12.79
C SER A 31 -2.62 -7.02 12.10
N HIS A 32 -3.71 -6.85 11.35
CA HIS A 32 -4.39 -7.90 10.61
C HIS A 32 -5.08 -7.29 9.38
N VAL A 33 -5.46 -8.13 8.42
CA VAL A 33 -6.23 -7.70 7.25
C VAL A 33 -7.63 -7.26 7.70
N THR A 34 -7.98 -6.01 7.42
CA THR A 34 -9.32 -5.45 7.65
C THR A 34 -10.01 -5.25 6.31
N VAL A 35 -11.25 -5.72 6.20
CA VAL A 35 -12.07 -5.56 4.98
C VAL A 35 -12.86 -4.26 5.07
N ALA A 36 -12.70 -3.38 4.09
CA ALA A 36 -13.51 -2.17 3.98
C ALA A 36 -14.80 -2.43 3.17
N GLN A 37 -15.88 -1.73 3.53
CA GLN A 37 -17.12 -1.79 2.79
C GLN A 37 -17.12 -0.76 1.65
N ALA A 38 -17.57 -1.17 0.46
CA ALA A 38 -17.79 -0.28 -0.67
C ALA A 38 -19.14 -0.57 -1.35
N ALA A 39 -19.65 0.40 -2.11
CA ALA A 39 -20.90 0.21 -2.88
C ALA A 39 -20.72 -0.78 -4.04
N SER A 40 -19.50 -0.89 -4.57
CA SER A 40 -19.11 -1.77 -5.67
C SER A 40 -17.67 -2.20 -5.52
N LEU A 41 -17.32 -3.37 -6.05
CA LEU A 41 -15.93 -3.82 -6.08
C LEU A 41 -15.07 -3.01 -7.06
N PRO A 42 -13.75 -2.94 -6.80
CA PRO A 42 -12.79 -2.28 -7.68
C PRO A 42 -12.71 -3.02 -9.02
N ALA A 43 -12.74 -2.30 -10.14
CA ALA A 43 -12.64 -2.91 -11.47
C ALA A 43 -11.20 -3.17 -11.92
N ASP A 44 -10.24 -2.41 -11.35
CA ASP A 44 -8.83 -2.43 -11.73
C ASP A 44 -7.91 -2.39 -10.47
N PRO A 45 -6.71 -3.00 -10.52
CA PRO A 45 -5.74 -2.92 -9.43
C PRO A 45 -5.26 -1.50 -9.06
N ALA A 46 -5.43 -0.51 -9.93
CA ALA A 46 -5.07 0.90 -9.73
C ALA A 46 -6.25 1.80 -9.32
N ASP A 47 -7.45 1.23 -9.11
CA ASP A 47 -8.64 1.98 -8.71
C ASP A 47 -8.44 2.70 -7.36
N ALA A 48 -8.81 3.98 -7.30
CA ALA A 48 -8.66 4.82 -6.11
C ALA A 48 -9.50 4.32 -4.92
N VAL A 49 -10.54 3.51 -5.15
CA VAL A 49 -11.33 2.91 -4.07
C VAL A 49 -10.46 2.09 -3.11
N TRP A 50 -9.31 1.54 -3.57
CA TRP A 50 -8.36 0.84 -2.71
C TRP A 50 -7.83 1.72 -1.57
N ASP A 51 -7.80 3.05 -1.72
CA ASP A 51 -7.36 4.01 -0.68
C ASP A 51 -8.34 4.15 0.49
N THR A 52 -9.54 3.58 0.35
CA THR A 52 -10.50 3.49 1.46
C THR A 52 -10.22 2.31 2.40
N ALA A 53 -9.47 1.30 1.92
CA ALA A 53 -9.12 0.11 2.69
C ALA A 53 -7.78 0.28 3.41
N PRO A 54 -7.68 -0.07 4.70
CA PRO A 54 -6.40 -0.09 5.40
C PRO A 54 -5.40 -1.03 4.72
N GLU A 55 -4.15 -0.61 4.63
CA GLU A 55 -3.05 -1.44 4.10
C GLU A 55 -2.43 -2.28 5.21
N PHE A 56 -2.53 -3.59 5.09
CA PHE A 56 -1.82 -4.54 5.94
C PHE A 56 -0.51 -4.98 5.28
N ILE A 57 0.61 -4.88 5.99
CA ILE A 57 1.92 -5.32 5.51
C ILE A 57 2.23 -6.69 6.12
N ALA A 58 2.11 -7.74 5.32
CA ALA A 58 2.50 -9.09 5.69
C ALA A 58 3.99 -9.30 5.43
N LYS A 59 4.79 -9.45 6.49
CA LYS A 59 6.18 -9.90 6.36
C LYS A 59 6.18 -11.39 6.00
N LEU A 60 6.91 -11.76 4.96
CA LEU A 60 6.99 -13.13 4.48
C LEU A 60 8.22 -13.82 5.06
N ILE A 61 8.07 -15.12 5.32
CA ILE A 61 9.14 -16.02 5.70
C ILE A 61 9.31 -17.07 4.61
N LEU A 62 10.52 -17.58 4.44
CA LEU A 62 10.74 -18.72 3.55
C LEU A 62 9.97 -19.93 4.06
N GLN A 63 9.35 -20.64 3.13
CA GLN A 63 8.75 -21.94 3.41
C GLN A 63 9.85 -23.02 3.42
N ASP A 64 9.63 -24.05 4.22
CA ASP A 64 10.46 -25.26 4.13
C ASP A 64 10.06 -26.04 2.88
N LEU A 65 10.90 -25.96 1.86
CA LEU A 65 10.69 -26.55 0.54
C LEU A 65 11.73 -27.65 0.27
N VAL A 66 11.39 -28.61 -0.58
CA VAL A 66 12.37 -29.57 -1.13
C VAL A 66 13.09 -28.97 -2.33
N GLU A 67 14.25 -29.51 -2.69
CA GLU A 67 14.97 -29.03 -3.88
C GLU A 67 14.19 -29.31 -5.18
N PRO A 68 14.23 -28.39 -6.17
CA PRO A 68 14.93 -27.10 -6.17
C PRO A 68 14.20 -26.01 -5.37
N ARG A 69 14.94 -25.18 -4.61
CA ARG A 69 14.40 -24.03 -3.86
C ARG A 69 15.30 -22.80 -3.88
N LEU A 70 14.74 -21.65 -3.50
CA LEU A 70 15.51 -20.43 -3.26
C LEU A 70 16.03 -20.41 -1.80
N LEU A 71 17.33 -20.19 -1.63
CA LEU A 71 17.95 -20.06 -0.29
C LEU A 71 17.78 -18.66 0.31
N ASN A 72 17.57 -17.66 -0.54
CA ASN A 72 17.32 -16.28 -0.14
C ASN A 72 15.88 -15.90 -0.55
N PRO A 73 15.12 -15.20 0.31
CA PRO A 73 13.80 -14.71 -0.06
C PRO A 73 13.90 -13.69 -1.20
N SER A 74 13.18 -13.93 -2.29
CA SER A 74 13.00 -12.97 -3.39
C SER A 74 11.97 -11.89 -3.02
N THR A 75 10.94 -12.27 -2.24
CA THR A 75 9.86 -11.37 -1.79
C THR A 75 9.83 -11.34 -0.26
N VAL A 76 10.10 -10.17 0.32
CA VAL A 76 10.21 -10.01 1.79
C VAL A 76 8.89 -9.60 2.47
N GLU A 77 7.99 -8.98 1.70
CA GLU A 77 6.68 -8.55 2.20
C GLU A 77 5.65 -8.50 1.07
N ALA A 78 4.39 -8.68 1.46
CA ALA A 78 3.24 -8.39 0.62
C ALA A 78 2.34 -7.36 1.31
N ARG A 79 1.79 -6.44 0.53
CA ARG A 79 0.85 -5.42 0.94
C ARG A 79 -0.54 -5.85 0.54
N ILE A 80 -1.43 -5.92 1.52
CA ILE A 80 -2.79 -6.42 1.36
C ILE A 80 -3.79 -5.32 1.64
N ARG A 81 -4.76 -5.19 0.74
CA ARG A 81 -5.99 -4.44 0.96
C ARG A 81 -7.17 -5.31 0.59
N ALA A 82 -8.28 -5.17 1.30
CA ALA A 82 -9.47 -5.97 1.08
C ALA A 82 -10.73 -5.10 1.10
N ILE A 83 -11.61 -5.31 0.13
CA ILE A 83 -12.88 -4.58 -0.03
C ILE A 83 -14.01 -5.59 -0.27
N THR A 84 -15.18 -5.32 0.30
CA THR A 84 -16.40 -6.09 0.02
C THR A 84 -17.59 -5.19 -0.28
N ASP A 85 -18.46 -5.65 -1.16
CA ASP A 85 -19.78 -5.08 -1.45
C ASP A 85 -20.91 -5.78 -0.65
N GLY A 86 -20.55 -6.70 0.26
CA GLY A 86 -21.48 -7.54 1.01
C GLY A 86 -21.90 -8.83 0.30
N ARG A 87 -21.54 -9.02 -0.97
CA ARG A 87 -21.74 -10.27 -1.73
C ARG A 87 -20.43 -10.93 -2.15
N GLN A 88 -19.42 -10.14 -2.45
CA GLN A 88 -18.13 -10.57 -2.96
C GLN A 88 -17.00 -9.89 -2.19
N LEU A 89 -15.83 -10.54 -2.19
CA LEU A 89 -14.61 -10.03 -1.59
C LEU A 89 -13.57 -9.83 -2.69
N ALA A 90 -13.04 -8.62 -2.80
CA ALA A 90 -11.86 -8.32 -3.59
C ALA A 90 -10.65 -8.16 -2.67
N VAL A 91 -9.56 -8.87 -2.99
CA VAL A 91 -8.30 -8.78 -2.26
C VAL A 91 -7.22 -8.32 -3.22
N ARG A 92 -6.57 -7.20 -2.91
CA ARG A 92 -5.40 -6.71 -3.62
C ARG A 92 -4.15 -7.13 -2.87
N ILE A 93 -3.29 -7.89 -3.54
CA ILE A 93 -1.98 -8.29 -3.05
C ILE A 93 -0.94 -7.63 -3.94
N ALA A 94 -0.02 -6.88 -3.34
CA ALA A 94 1.06 -6.21 -4.06
C ALA A 94 2.39 -6.45 -3.36
N TRP A 95 3.45 -6.67 -4.13
CA TRP A 95 4.82 -6.76 -3.64
C TRP A 95 5.76 -6.05 -4.61
N ALA A 96 6.95 -5.70 -4.14
CA ALA A 96 8.00 -5.19 -5.02
C ALA A 96 8.66 -6.36 -5.73
N ASP A 97 8.74 -6.29 -7.06
CA ASP A 97 9.43 -7.27 -7.87
C ASP A 97 10.20 -6.57 -8.99
N PRO A 98 11.54 -6.57 -8.96
CA PRO A 98 12.36 -6.01 -10.03
C PRO A 98 12.57 -6.99 -11.20
N ALA A 99 12.21 -8.27 -11.05
CA ALA A 99 12.45 -9.30 -12.04
C ALA A 99 11.19 -9.59 -12.87
N GLN A 100 11.39 -10.10 -14.09
CA GLN A 100 10.31 -10.64 -14.92
C GLN A 100 10.49 -12.16 -14.97
N ASN A 101 9.61 -12.90 -14.28
CA ASN A 101 9.75 -14.34 -14.07
C ASN A 101 8.70 -15.17 -14.84
N ASP A 102 8.35 -14.78 -16.07
CA ASP A 102 7.20 -15.37 -16.79
C ASP A 102 7.46 -16.73 -17.45
N LEU A 103 8.72 -17.19 -17.48
CA LEU A 103 9.11 -18.43 -18.15
C LEU A 103 9.52 -19.53 -17.15
N PRO A 104 8.73 -20.61 -17.02
CA PRO A 104 9.07 -21.70 -16.11
C PRO A 104 10.25 -22.52 -16.61
N GLY A 105 11.01 -23.12 -15.69
CA GLY A 105 12.12 -24.01 -16.00
C GLY A 105 12.75 -24.61 -14.74
N ALA A 106 13.70 -25.53 -14.90
CA ALA A 106 14.40 -26.10 -13.76
C ALA A 106 15.11 -24.99 -12.95
N GLY A 107 14.71 -24.82 -11.69
CA GLY A 107 15.22 -23.74 -10.82
C GLY A 107 14.75 -22.33 -11.20
N ARG A 108 13.78 -22.19 -12.12
CA ARG A 108 13.13 -20.92 -12.47
C ARG A 108 11.66 -20.96 -12.08
N PHE A 109 11.27 -20.06 -11.19
CA PHE A 109 9.95 -20.03 -10.59
C PHE A 109 9.21 -18.81 -11.10
N CYS A 110 7.97 -19.01 -11.52
CA CYS A 110 7.08 -17.91 -11.89
C CYS A 110 6.50 -17.23 -10.66
N ASP A 111 6.11 -15.98 -10.83
CA ASP A 111 5.44 -15.22 -9.79
C ASP A 111 4.06 -15.83 -9.51
N ALA A 112 3.79 -16.08 -8.25
CA ALA A 112 2.52 -16.66 -7.81
C ALA A 112 2.20 -16.19 -6.40
N CYS A 113 0.91 -16.06 -6.10
CA CYS A 113 0.42 -15.80 -4.76
C CYS A 113 -0.84 -16.63 -4.51
N ALA A 114 -1.09 -16.97 -3.25
CA ALA A 114 -2.27 -17.70 -2.82
C ALA A 114 -2.80 -17.11 -1.53
N ILE A 115 -4.13 -17.22 -1.35
CA ILE A 115 -4.81 -16.89 -0.10
C ILE A 115 -5.31 -18.20 0.48
N GLN A 116 -4.99 -18.44 1.75
CA GLN A 116 -5.55 -19.55 2.52
C GLN A 116 -6.63 -19.02 3.46
N LEU A 117 -7.76 -19.72 3.49
CA LEU A 117 -8.84 -19.53 4.44
C LEU A 117 -8.91 -20.75 5.36
N PRO A 118 -9.41 -20.61 6.61
CA PRO A 118 -9.57 -21.73 7.55
C PRO A 118 -10.57 -22.78 7.06
#